data_AF-A0A951X3E7-F1
#
_entry.id   AF-A0A951X3E7-F1
#
_cell.length_a   1.000
_cell.length_b   1.000
_cell.length_c   1.000
_cell.angle_alpha   90.00
_cell.angle_beta   90.00
_cell.angle_gamma   90.00
#
_symmetry.space_group_name_H-M   'P 1'
#
loop_
_entity.id
_entity.type
_entity.pdbx_description
1 polymer ?
#
loop_
_entity_poly.entity_id
_entity_poly.type
_entity_poly.pdbx_seq_one_letter_code
_entity_poly.pdbx_strand_id
1 'polypeptide(L)'
;VPAADDGFNADDAAATHQAVFGFNVFAYQCIFLDPSGLLGGDESDRVRRTYARAGFGVDETSDSPDHLGHELSLLAHLCGAEADAWGDGKTGVATRAQGLQAAFLDEHLLWWLPVVAETVTRQEEPFYAAVAGLIKALVVDHRLSLYQDHFELLSQAKALHATPQLPEPPDILADPKTGLKEIAGFLLTPVYGGIYLSRDDIGRMAGAVHLPRGFGERRQMLANLLRAGAEYDQMAKIVAALGALVDTFAVAYTDYGLHGARFGTIAQHWLQRLDYTRRLLAALSSAAVAERPLSMHESS
;
A
#
# COMPACT_ATOMS: atom_id res chain seq x y z
N VAL A 1 -37.56 15.43 13.64
CA VAL A 1 -36.30 14.73 13.33
C VAL A 1 -36.25 13.52 14.24
N PRO A 2 -36.55 12.30 13.78
CA PRO A 2 -36.18 11.13 14.55
C PRO A 2 -34.68 10.95 14.40
N ALA A 3 -33.96 10.95 15.53
CA ALA A 3 -32.60 10.46 15.59
C ALA A 3 -32.65 8.96 15.25
N ALA A 4 -32.03 8.58 14.13
CA ALA A 4 -31.70 7.19 13.89
C ALA A 4 -30.51 6.88 14.81
N ASP A 5 -30.82 6.39 16.01
CA ASP A 5 -29.90 5.55 16.76
C ASP A 5 -29.85 4.20 16.02
N ASP A 6 -29.16 4.18 14.88
CA ASP A 6 -28.77 2.94 14.24
C ASP A 6 -27.55 2.47 15.01
N GLY A 7 -27.80 1.90 16.19
CA GLY A 7 -26.77 1.34 17.06
C GLY A 7 -25.86 0.37 16.30
N PHE A 8 -24.67 0.11 16.84
CA PHE A 8 -23.70 -0.81 16.23
C PHE A 8 -24.35 -2.17 15.88
N ASN A 9 -24.44 -2.47 14.58
CA ASN A 9 -24.84 -3.78 14.09
C ASN A 9 -23.59 -4.60 13.72
N ALA A 10 -23.35 -5.67 14.46
CA ALA A 10 -22.19 -6.53 14.27
C ALA A 10 -22.18 -7.24 12.89
N ASP A 11 -23.35 -7.60 12.37
CA ASP A 11 -23.46 -8.31 11.08
C ASP A 11 -23.14 -7.36 9.92
N ASP A 12 -23.66 -6.13 9.96
CA ASP A 12 -23.35 -5.10 8.97
C ASP A 12 -21.87 -4.72 9.03
N ALA A 13 -21.31 -4.56 10.24
CA ALA A 13 -19.89 -4.30 10.43
C ALA A 13 -19.00 -5.43 9.87
N ALA A 14 -19.38 -6.70 10.08
CA ALA A 14 -18.68 -7.85 9.54
C ALA A 14 -18.79 -7.91 8.00
N ALA A 15 -19.94 -7.61 7.43
CA ALA A 15 -20.12 -7.54 5.98
C ALA A 15 -19.27 -6.43 5.35
N THR A 16 -19.24 -5.25 5.96
CA THR A 16 -18.40 -4.12 5.53
C THR A 16 -16.91 -4.46 5.68
N HIS A 17 -16.50 -5.08 6.79
CA HIS A 17 -15.13 -5.58 6.98
C HIS A 17 -14.74 -6.55 5.86
N GLN A 18 -15.61 -7.52 5.55
CA GLN A 18 -15.37 -8.50 4.49
C GLN A 18 -15.30 -7.84 3.11
N ALA A 19 -16.15 -6.85 2.84
CA ALA A 19 -16.11 -6.10 1.58
C ALA A 19 -14.79 -5.33 1.40
N VAL A 20 -14.32 -4.66 2.45
CA VAL A 20 -13.08 -3.88 2.42
C VAL A 20 -11.85 -4.79 2.44
N PHE A 21 -11.69 -5.65 3.45
CA PHE A 21 -10.44 -6.39 3.67
C PHE A 21 -10.45 -7.82 3.12
N GLY A 22 -11.63 -8.42 2.95
CA GLY A 22 -11.76 -9.77 2.39
C GLY A 22 -11.72 -9.81 0.86
N PHE A 23 -12.15 -8.74 0.18
CA PHE A 23 -12.25 -8.70 -1.28
C PHE A 23 -11.45 -7.59 -1.97
N ASN A 24 -11.21 -6.46 -1.31
CA ASN A 24 -10.61 -5.30 -1.96
C ASN A 24 -9.18 -5.02 -1.54
N VAL A 25 -8.91 -4.92 -0.24
CA VAL A 25 -7.62 -4.48 0.33
C VAL A 25 -7.06 -5.57 1.22
N PHE A 26 -6.06 -6.29 0.70
CA PHE A 26 -5.35 -7.29 1.49
C PHE A 26 -4.24 -6.60 2.30
N ALA A 27 -4.52 -6.27 3.56
CA ALA A 27 -3.68 -5.46 4.44
C ALA A 27 -2.49 -6.26 5.04
N TYR A 28 -1.64 -6.81 4.16
CA TYR A 28 -0.45 -7.58 4.52
C TYR A 28 0.80 -6.98 3.88
N GLN A 29 1.90 -6.83 4.64
CA GLN A 29 3.15 -6.23 4.13
C GLN A 29 3.62 -6.87 2.82
N CYS A 30 3.60 -8.19 2.71
CA CYS A 30 4.05 -8.95 1.54
C CYS A 30 3.29 -8.53 0.27
N ILE A 31 2.00 -8.22 0.35
CA ILE A 31 1.20 -7.78 -0.81
C ILE A 31 1.70 -6.46 -1.38
N PHE A 32 2.30 -5.61 -0.55
CA PHE A 32 2.81 -4.30 -0.96
C PHE A 32 4.30 -4.30 -1.31
N LEU A 33 5.11 -5.14 -0.66
CA LEU A 33 6.57 -5.12 -0.78
C LEU A 33 7.17 -6.32 -1.53
N ASP A 34 6.45 -7.44 -1.64
CA ASP A 34 6.90 -8.63 -2.36
C ASP A 34 6.35 -8.63 -3.81
N PRO A 35 7.21 -8.80 -4.83
CA PRO A 35 6.79 -8.77 -6.22
C PRO A 35 6.00 -10.02 -6.66
N SER A 36 6.03 -11.10 -5.88
CA SER A 36 5.22 -12.30 -6.15
C SER A 36 3.72 -12.04 -5.97
N GLY A 37 3.36 -11.07 -5.12
CA GLY A 37 1.97 -10.77 -4.76
C GLY A 37 1.24 -11.93 -4.09
N LEU A 38 1.98 -12.88 -3.51
CA LEU A 38 1.46 -14.02 -2.76
C LEU A 38 1.51 -13.73 -1.26
N LEU A 39 0.59 -14.33 -0.50
CA LEU A 39 0.65 -14.27 0.97
C LEU A 39 1.75 -15.19 1.49
N GLY A 40 2.51 -14.71 2.48
CA GLY A 40 3.65 -15.41 3.05
C GLY A 40 4.96 -15.06 2.35
N GLY A 41 5.92 -15.98 2.42
CA GLY A 41 7.23 -15.81 1.79
C GLY A 41 8.21 -14.99 2.64
N ASP A 42 9.25 -14.49 1.98
CA ASP A 42 10.42 -13.90 2.65
C ASP A 42 10.09 -12.64 3.46
N GLU A 43 9.14 -11.83 3.00
CA GLU A 43 8.67 -10.63 3.71
C GLU A 43 7.95 -11.00 5.01
N SER A 44 7.00 -11.94 4.97
CA SER A 44 6.30 -12.43 6.18
C SER A 44 7.26 -13.13 7.14
N ASP A 45 8.23 -13.89 6.62
CA ASP A 45 9.28 -14.52 7.42
C ASP A 45 10.19 -13.47 8.09
N ARG A 46 10.44 -12.33 7.45
CA ARG A 46 11.19 -11.21 8.04
C ARG A 46 10.45 -10.64 9.24
N VAL A 47 9.14 -10.42 9.13
CA VAL A 47 8.29 -9.96 10.25
C VAL A 47 8.29 -10.99 11.39
N ARG A 48 8.14 -12.28 11.08
CA ARG A 48 8.16 -13.36 12.09
C ARG A 48 9.47 -13.41 12.88
N ARG A 49 10.61 -13.20 12.21
CA ARG A 49 11.91 -13.11 12.90
C ARG A 49 11.97 -11.94 13.88
N THR A 50 11.32 -10.82 13.57
CA THR A 50 11.24 -9.67 14.47
C THR A 50 10.35 -9.98 15.68
N TYR A 51 9.22 -10.67 15.49
CA TYR A 51 8.39 -11.16 16.61
C TYR A 51 9.16 -12.07 17.55
N ALA A 52 9.92 -13.03 17.01
CA ALA A 52 10.74 -13.93 17.81
C ALA A 52 11.81 -13.19 18.64
N ARG A 53 12.45 -12.15 18.07
CA ARG A 53 13.44 -11.31 18.79
C ARG A 53 12.80 -10.47 19.90
N ALA A 54 11.55 -10.06 19.72
CA ALA A 54 10.77 -9.33 20.70
C ALA A 54 10.14 -10.23 21.78
N GLY A 55 10.17 -11.57 21.60
CA GLY A 55 9.45 -12.49 22.48
C GLY A 55 7.93 -12.41 22.33
N PHE A 56 7.45 -11.94 21.17
CA PHE A 56 6.05 -11.76 20.86
C PHE A 56 5.52 -12.94 20.04
N GLY A 57 4.33 -13.43 20.39
CA GLY A 57 3.64 -14.48 19.66
C GLY A 57 2.35 -13.95 19.04
N VAL A 58 2.07 -14.38 17.81
CA VAL A 58 0.82 -14.09 17.10
C VAL A 58 0.15 -15.40 16.70
N ASP A 59 -1.18 -15.37 16.57
CA ASP A 59 -1.93 -16.49 16.05
C ASP A 59 -1.88 -16.49 14.52
N GLU A 60 -0.98 -17.30 13.96
CA GLU A 60 -0.82 -17.44 12.51
C GLU A 60 -1.82 -18.44 11.88
N THR A 61 -2.77 -18.97 12.66
CA THR A 61 -3.79 -19.89 12.10
C THR A 61 -4.83 -19.16 11.27
N SER A 62 -5.11 -17.90 11.62
CA SER A 62 -6.14 -17.07 10.97
C SER A 62 -5.52 -16.15 9.92
N ASP A 63 -4.40 -15.51 10.23
CA ASP A 63 -3.77 -14.51 9.37
C ASP A 63 -2.23 -14.64 9.35
N SER A 64 -1.62 -14.21 8.24
CA SER A 64 -0.16 -14.13 8.10
C SER A 64 0.47 -13.20 9.15
N PRO A 65 1.73 -13.44 9.61
CA PRO A 65 2.35 -12.62 10.66
C PRO A 65 2.51 -11.14 10.27
N ASP A 66 2.56 -10.83 8.98
CA ASP A 66 2.69 -9.48 8.42
C ASP A 66 1.34 -8.81 8.12
N HIS A 67 0.25 -9.30 8.71
CA HIS A 67 -1.02 -8.60 8.71
C HIS A 67 -0.91 -7.30 9.52
N LEU A 68 -1.50 -6.20 9.03
CA LEU A 68 -1.44 -4.88 9.69
C LEU A 68 -1.85 -4.94 11.17
N GLY A 69 -2.90 -5.71 11.50
CA GLY A 69 -3.36 -5.86 12.89
C GLY A 69 -2.33 -6.55 13.79
N HIS A 70 -1.58 -7.53 13.27
CA HIS A 70 -0.50 -8.20 13.99
C HIS A 70 0.70 -7.26 14.20
N GLU A 71 1.07 -6.50 13.16
CA GLU A 71 2.16 -5.52 13.26
C GLU A 71 1.87 -4.44 14.31
N LEU A 72 0.62 -3.94 14.36
CA LEU A 72 0.17 -3.00 15.39
C LEU A 72 0.12 -3.62 16.79
N SER A 73 -0.23 -4.91 16.89
CA SER A 73 -0.26 -5.64 18.16
C SER A 73 1.15 -5.82 18.76
N LEU A 74 2.17 -6.04 17.92
CA LEU A 74 3.56 -6.02 18.37
C LEU A 74 3.92 -4.66 18.97
N LEU A 75 3.59 -3.56 18.28
CA LEU A 75 3.88 -2.22 18.78
C LEU A 75 3.21 -1.97 20.13
N ALA A 76 1.94 -2.35 20.27
CA ALA A 76 1.22 -2.25 21.54
C ALA A 76 1.91 -3.06 22.66
N HIS A 77 2.38 -4.28 22.35
CA HIS A 77 3.13 -5.12 23.29
C HIS A 77 4.43 -4.44 23.75
N LEU A 78 5.21 -3.90 22.81
CA LEU A 78 6.46 -3.21 23.12
C LEU A 78 6.25 -1.91 23.90
N CYS A 79 5.18 -1.16 23.61
CA CYS A 79 4.79 0.03 24.38
C CYS A 79 4.38 -0.33 25.82
N GLY A 80 3.66 -1.45 26.01
CA GLY A 80 3.33 -1.96 27.35
C GLY A 80 4.59 -2.32 28.15
N ALA A 81 5.52 -3.04 27.53
CA ALA A 81 6.80 -3.39 28.15
C ALA A 81 7.64 -2.15 28.50
N GLU A 82 7.61 -1.11 27.67
CA GLU A 82 8.23 0.18 27.97
C GLU A 82 7.58 0.85 29.18
N ALA A 83 6.26 0.95 29.21
CA ALA A 83 5.52 1.59 30.29
C ALA A 83 5.78 0.92 31.66
N ASP A 84 5.75 -0.42 31.70
CA ASP A 84 6.07 -1.19 32.91
C ASP A 84 7.52 -0.93 33.36
N ALA A 85 8.47 -0.91 32.42
CA ALA A 85 9.87 -0.64 32.73
C ALA A 85 10.10 0.77 33.29
N TRP A 86 9.38 1.78 32.78
CA TRP A 86 9.38 3.12 33.36
C TRP A 86 8.79 3.14 34.77
N GLY A 87 7.64 2.49 34.98
CA GLY A 87 7.00 2.38 36.30
C GLY A 87 7.89 1.70 37.36
N ASP A 88 8.68 0.71 36.93
CA ASP A 88 9.64 -0.01 37.78
C ASP A 88 11.00 0.71 37.96
N GLY A 89 11.21 1.87 37.33
CA GLY A 89 12.51 2.58 37.34
C GLY A 89 13.63 1.85 36.59
N LYS A 90 13.29 0.90 35.70
CA LYS A 90 14.24 0.13 34.88
C LYS A 90 14.54 0.85 33.56
N THR A 91 15.13 2.03 33.64
CA THR A 91 15.40 2.92 32.49
C THR A 91 16.05 2.22 31.30
N GLY A 92 17.08 1.38 31.54
CA GLY A 92 17.76 0.65 30.46
C GLY A 92 16.86 -0.34 29.69
N VAL A 93 15.85 -0.92 30.36
CA VAL A 93 14.87 -1.81 29.72
C VAL A 93 13.87 -1.01 28.91
N ALA A 94 13.38 0.12 29.43
CA ALA A 94 12.47 1.01 28.71
C ALA A 94 13.13 1.55 27.43
N THR A 95 14.35 2.04 27.56
CA THR A 95 15.23 2.44 26.44
C THR A 95 15.40 1.33 25.39
N ARG A 96 15.61 0.07 25.81
CA ARG A 96 15.74 -1.06 24.88
C ARG A 96 14.41 -1.33 24.16
N ALA A 97 13.29 -1.23 24.86
CA ALA A 97 11.95 -1.40 24.26
C ALA A 97 11.69 -0.33 23.19
N GLN A 98 12.00 0.94 23.48
CA GLN A 98 11.93 2.04 22.50
C GLN A 98 12.77 1.76 21.25
N GLY A 99 13.99 1.24 21.43
CA GLY A 99 14.85 0.85 20.30
C GLY A 99 14.25 -0.26 19.43
N LEU A 100 13.56 -1.24 20.04
CA LEU A 100 12.84 -2.30 19.30
C LEU A 100 11.62 -1.76 18.55
N GLN A 101 10.88 -0.82 19.15
CA GLN A 101 9.75 -0.15 18.49
C GLN A 101 10.23 0.63 17.26
N ALA A 102 11.28 1.44 17.42
CA ALA A 102 11.89 2.19 16.31
C ALA A 102 12.37 1.25 15.19
N ALA A 103 12.99 0.12 15.56
CA ALA A 103 13.43 -0.91 14.60
C ALA A 103 12.29 -1.41 13.76
N PHE A 104 11.23 -1.86 14.44
CA PHE A 104 10.11 -2.47 13.78
C PHE A 104 9.44 -1.49 12.82
N LEU A 105 9.23 -0.25 13.26
CA LEU A 105 8.70 0.81 12.41
C LEU A 105 9.59 1.04 11.17
N ASP A 106 10.90 1.20 11.35
CA ASP A 106 11.84 1.55 10.28
C ASP A 106 12.11 0.42 9.26
N GLU A 107 12.03 -0.82 9.72
CA GLU A 107 12.30 -2.04 8.91
C GLU A 107 11.02 -2.61 8.27
N HIS A 108 9.85 -2.28 8.79
CA HIS A 108 8.57 -2.85 8.40
C HIS A 108 7.53 -1.76 8.14
N LEU A 109 6.71 -1.43 9.12
CA LEU A 109 5.43 -0.75 8.96
C LEU A 109 5.50 0.56 8.14
N LEU A 110 6.53 1.39 8.35
CA LEU A 110 6.63 2.68 7.66
C LEU A 110 6.73 2.56 6.13
N TRP A 111 7.23 1.43 5.61
CA TRP A 111 7.45 1.27 4.18
C TRP A 111 6.18 1.06 3.38
N TRP A 112 5.15 0.45 3.97
CA TRP A 112 3.94 0.08 3.25
C TRP A 112 2.69 0.81 3.76
N LEU A 113 2.77 1.40 4.96
CA LEU A 113 1.72 2.21 5.56
C LEU A 113 1.15 3.31 4.65
N PRO A 114 1.95 4.15 3.94
CA PRO A 114 1.36 5.21 3.11
C PRO A 114 0.53 4.64 1.96
N VAL A 115 0.92 3.49 1.39
CA VAL A 115 0.20 2.85 0.28
C VAL A 115 -1.10 2.22 0.78
N VAL A 116 -1.04 1.43 1.85
CA VAL A 116 -2.25 0.77 2.39
C VAL A 116 -3.24 1.79 2.95
N ALA A 117 -2.79 2.85 3.62
CA ALA A 117 -3.69 3.87 4.19
C ALA A 117 -4.45 4.63 3.10
N GLU A 118 -3.77 5.00 2.00
CA GLU A 118 -4.42 5.62 0.85
C GLU A 118 -5.40 4.64 0.18
N THR A 119 -4.99 3.37 0.05
CA THR A 119 -5.83 2.32 -0.55
C THR A 119 -7.12 2.10 0.22
N VAL A 120 -7.07 2.06 1.55
CA VAL A 120 -8.25 1.88 2.42
C VAL A 120 -9.17 3.11 2.33
N THR A 121 -8.60 4.33 2.40
CA THR A 121 -9.36 5.58 2.26
C THR A 121 -10.19 5.62 0.97
N ARG A 122 -9.64 5.08 -0.12
CA ARG A 122 -10.29 5.00 -1.44
C ARG A 122 -11.40 3.95 -1.55
N GLN A 123 -11.65 3.11 -0.54
CA GLN A 123 -12.77 2.16 -0.59
C GLN A 123 -14.14 2.82 -0.30
N GLU A 124 -14.19 4.14 -0.12
CA GLU A 124 -15.43 4.92 0.08
C GLU A 124 -16.23 4.48 1.32
N GLU A 125 -15.54 3.88 2.31
CA GLU A 125 -16.09 3.54 3.62
C GLU A 125 -15.56 4.54 4.67
N PRO A 126 -16.41 5.44 5.21
CA PRO A 126 -15.98 6.50 6.13
C PRO A 126 -15.32 6.03 7.43
N PHE A 127 -15.79 4.96 8.05
CA PHE A 127 -15.22 4.40 9.27
C PHE A 127 -13.81 3.88 9.00
N TYR A 128 -13.62 3.06 7.96
CA TYR A 128 -12.29 2.52 7.68
C TYR A 128 -11.32 3.57 7.12
N ALA A 129 -11.82 4.58 6.40
CA ALA A 129 -11.02 5.75 6.03
C ALA A 129 -10.51 6.51 7.28
N ALA A 130 -11.38 6.72 8.27
CA ALA A 130 -10.98 7.34 9.53
C ALA A 130 -9.96 6.49 10.30
N VAL A 131 -10.17 5.17 10.37
CA VAL A 131 -9.23 4.22 11.00
C VAL A 131 -7.87 4.25 10.30
N ALA A 132 -7.82 4.20 8.97
CA ALA A 132 -6.58 4.27 8.21
C ALA A 132 -5.83 5.59 8.44
N GLY A 133 -6.56 6.72 8.49
CA GLY A 133 -6.00 8.02 8.82
C GLY A 133 -5.43 8.07 10.24
N LEU A 134 -6.15 7.53 11.22
CA LEU A 134 -5.71 7.45 12.62
C LEU A 134 -4.47 6.57 12.77
N ILE A 135 -4.45 5.38 12.16
CA ILE A 135 -3.27 4.49 12.18
C ILE A 135 -2.07 5.23 11.59
N LYS A 136 -2.22 5.88 10.43
CA LYS A 136 -1.14 6.65 9.80
C LYS A 136 -0.62 7.74 10.72
N ALA A 137 -1.50 8.54 11.30
CA ALA A 137 -1.12 9.63 12.20
C ALA A 137 -0.43 9.12 13.47
N LEU A 138 -0.99 8.09 14.12
CA LEU A 138 -0.44 7.50 15.34
C LEU A 138 0.94 6.87 15.10
N VAL A 139 1.13 6.13 14.01
CA VAL A 139 2.42 5.52 13.69
C VAL A 139 3.49 6.58 13.39
N VAL A 140 3.13 7.64 12.65
CA VAL A 140 4.04 8.75 12.39
C VAL A 140 4.42 9.45 13.69
N ASP A 141 3.46 9.80 14.53
CA ASP A 141 3.68 10.47 15.82
C ASP A 141 4.52 9.61 16.77
N HIS A 142 4.18 8.32 16.89
CA HIS A 142 4.94 7.34 17.67
C HIS A 142 6.38 7.25 17.18
N ARG A 143 6.60 7.16 15.87
CA ARG A 143 7.95 7.10 15.33
C ARG A 143 8.77 8.37 15.63
N LEU A 144 8.12 9.54 15.64
CA LEU A 144 8.76 10.82 15.93
C LEU A 144 9.08 10.98 17.42
N SER A 145 8.21 10.52 18.32
CA SER A 145 8.42 10.63 19.77
C SER A 145 9.61 9.80 20.26
N LEU A 146 9.86 8.63 19.66
CA LEU A 146 10.99 7.75 20.00
C LEU A 146 12.38 8.39 19.78
N TYR A 147 12.46 9.53 19.07
CA TYR A 147 13.72 10.18 18.70
C TYR A 147 13.96 11.52 19.41
N GLN A 148 12.99 12.03 20.16
CA GLN A 148 13.10 13.33 20.81
C GLN A 148 14.01 13.30 22.04
N ASP A 149 14.14 12.14 22.72
CA ASP A 149 14.77 12.10 24.04
C ASP A 149 16.20 11.54 24.08
N HIS A 150 16.70 10.88 23.01
CA HIS A 150 17.93 10.07 23.15
C HIS A 150 18.88 10.01 21.92
N PHE A 151 19.78 11.00 21.81
CA PHE A 151 20.81 11.07 20.76
C PHE A 151 21.83 9.90 20.77
N GLU A 152 22.15 9.32 21.92
CA GLU A 152 23.06 8.16 22.01
C GLU A 152 22.40 6.85 21.53
N LEU A 153 21.12 6.66 21.82
CA LEU A 153 20.31 5.54 21.32
C LEU A 153 20.20 5.54 19.81
N LEU A 154 20.05 6.73 19.23
CA LEU A 154 20.06 6.99 17.80
C LEU A 154 21.28 6.38 17.07
N SER A 155 22.43 6.29 17.74
CA SER A 155 23.65 5.69 17.18
C SER A 155 23.67 4.15 17.26
N GLN A 156 23.09 3.57 18.32
CA GLN A 156 22.98 2.10 18.50
C GLN A 156 21.81 1.52 17.69
N ALA A 157 20.69 2.23 17.63
CA ALA A 157 19.51 1.92 16.83
C ALA A 157 19.83 1.97 15.32
N LYS A 158 20.61 2.95 14.86
CA LYS A 158 21.13 2.99 13.48
C LYS A 158 21.93 1.75 13.08
N ALA A 159 22.64 1.13 14.03
CA ALA A 159 23.39 -0.08 13.79
C ALA A 159 22.50 -1.33 13.75
N LEU A 160 21.27 -1.24 14.27
CA LEU A 160 20.30 -2.34 14.35
C LEU A 160 19.30 -2.35 13.18
N HIS A 161 19.01 -1.20 12.56
CA HIS A 161 17.93 -1.11 11.57
C HIS A 161 18.42 -1.28 10.13
N ALA A 162 17.93 -2.33 9.46
CA ALA A 162 18.14 -2.53 8.04
C ALA A 162 17.10 -1.74 7.23
N THR A 163 17.55 -0.92 6.29
CA THR A 163 16.64 -0.38 5.26
C THR A 163 16.23 -1.55 4.35
N PRO A 164 14.93 -1.88 4.23
CA PRO A 164 14.45 -2.86 3.26
C PRO A 164 14.98 -2.56 1.86
N GLN A 165 15.52 -3.59 1.21
CA GLN A 165 15.90 -3.52 -0.18
C GLN A 165 14.67 -3.87 -1.02
N LEU A 166 13.99 -2.86 -1.53
CA LEU A 166 12.85 -3.07 -2.42
C LEU A 166 13.37 -3.53 -3.80
N PRO A 167 12.70 -4.50 -4.45
CA PRO A 167 13.07 -4.96 -5.79
C PRO A 167 12.99 -3.83 -6.82
N GLU A 168 13.87 -3.87 -7.81
CA GLU A 168 13.79 -2.96 -8.95
C GLU A 168 12.64 -3.36 -9.88
N PRO A 169 11.85 -2.40 -10.39
CA PRO A 169 10.78 -2.68 -11.33
C PRO A 169 11.34 -3.26 -12.63
N PRO A 170 10.73 -4.31 -13.20
CA PRO A 170 11.15 -4.84 -14.48
C PRO A 170 10.92 -3.80 -15.59
N ASP A 171 11.87 -3.69 -16.52
CA ASP A 171 11.71 -2.86 -17.71
C ASP A 171 10.84 -3.57 -18.75
N ILE A 172 9.53 -3.58 -18.50
CA ILE A 172 8.56 -4.20 -19.40
C ILE A 172 8.40 -3.42 -20.72
N LEU A 173 8.80 -2.15 -20.79
CA LEU A 173 8.69 -1.36 -22.01
C LEU A 173 9.79 -1.70 -23.01
N ALA A 174 10.93 -2.21 -22.55
CA ALA A 174 12.02 -2.66 -23.42
C ALA A 174 11.71 -4.00 -24.12
N ASP A 175 10.79 -4.82 -23.60
CA ASP A 175 10.41 -6.08 -24.25
C ASP A 175 9.31 -5.84 -25.31
N PRO A 176 9.60 -6.05 -26.61
CA PRO A 176 8.61 -5.87 -27.67
C PRO A 176 7.44 -6.89 -27.61
N LYS A 177 7.54 -7.93 -26.77
CA LYS A 177 6.47 -8.91 -26.55
C LYS A 177 5.54 -8.54 -25.39
N THR A 178 5.79 -7.44 -24.70
CA THR A 178 4.95 -6.98 -23.59
C THR A 178 3.53 -6.74 -24.06
N GLY A 179 2.61 -7.57 -23.55
CA GLY A 179 1.19 -7.44 -23.80
C GLY A 179 0.44 -6.80 -22.63
N LEU A 180 -0.87 -6.66 -22.79
CA LEU A 180 -1.76 -6.07 -21.78
C LEU A 180 -1.77 -6.86 -20.46
N LYS A 181 -1.44 -8.16 -20.48
CA LYS A 181 -1.38 -9.00 -19.28
C LYS A 181 -0.16 -8.67 -18.42
N GLU A 182 0.99 -8.45 -19.05
CA GLU A 182 2.24 -8.04 -18.40
C GLU A 182 2.10 -6.64 -17.82
N ILE A 183 1.50 -5.73 -18.57
CA ILE A 183 1.15 -4.37 -18.13
C ILE A 183 0.20 -4.39 -16.92
N ALA A 184 -0.88 -5.18 -16.99
CA ALA A 184 -1.79 -5.34 -15.86
C ALA A 184 -1.07 -5.93 -14.63
N GLY A 185 -0.16 -6.88 -14.84
CA GLY A 185 0.68 -7.45 -13.79
C GLY A 185 1.54 -6.39 -13.10
N PHE A 186 2.21 -5.54 -13.87
CA PHE A 186 3.02 -4.43 -13.35
C PHE A 186 2.18 -3.46 -12.51
N LEU A 187 1.04 -3.01 -13.04
CA LEU A 187 0.14 -2.07 -12.35
C LEU A 187 -0.48 -2.65 -11.08
N LEU A 188 -0.64 -3.97 -11.00
CA LEU A 188 -1.19 -4.67 -9.84
C LEU A 188 -0.14 -5.09 -8.81
N THR A 189 1.15 -4.80 -9.06
CA THR A 189 2.25 -5.13 -8.15
C THR A 189 2.73 -3.82 -7.51
N PRO A 190 2.32 -3.51 -6.25
CA PRO A 190 2.56 -2.18 -5.68
C PRO A 190 4.04 -1.81 -5.64
N VAL A 191 4.92 -2.72 -5.23
CA VAL A 191 6.37 -2.46 -5.17
C VAL A 191 7.01 -2.06 -6.51
N TYR A 192 6.34 -2.36 -7.64
CA TYR A 192 6.74 -1.91 -8.97
C TYR A 192 6.03 -0.63 -9.40
N GLY A 193 4.70 -0.64 -9.37
CA GLY A 193 3.90 0.45 -9.93
C GLY A 193 3.66 1.63 -8.98
N GLY A 194 3.94 1.46 -7.69
CA GLY A 194 3.73 2.45 -6.65
C GLY A 194 2.27 2.72 -6.31
N ILE A 195 1.33 1.90 -6.81
CA ILE A 195 -0.11 2.01 -6.55
C ILE A 195 -0.65 0.65 -6.17
N TYR A 196 -1.79 0.64 -5.48
CA TYR A 196 -2.61 -0.54 -5.32
C TYR A 196 -3.94 -0.33 -6.05
N LEU A 197 -4.35 -1.33 -6.83
CA LEU A 197 -5.63 -1.36 -7.53
C LEU A 197 -6.53 -2.43 -6.91
N SER A 198 -7.62 -2.01 -6.27
CA SER A 198 -8.64 -2.93 -5.75
C SER A 198 -9.58 -3.41 -6.87
N ARG A 199 -10.48 -4.34 -6.54
CA ARG A 199 -11.53 -4.79 -7.48
C ARG A 199 -12.54 -3.67 -7.76
N ASP A 200 -12.83 -2.86 -6.74
CA ASP A 200 -13.72 -1.71 -6.85
C ASP A 200 -13.07 -0.59 -7.67
N ASP A 201 -11.75 -0.40 -7.57
CA ASP A 201 -11.05 0.56 -8.44
C ASP A 201 -11.17 0.21 -9.91
N ILE A 202 -10.90 -1.05 -10.26
CA ILE A 202 -11.03 -1.54 -11.63
C ILE A 202 -12.49 -1.41 -12.09
N GLY A 203 -13.45 -1.75 -11.22
CA GLY A 203 -14.87 -1.65 -11.53
C GLY A 203 -15.36 -0.22 -11.74
N ARG A 204 -14.93 0.74 -10.91
CA ARG A 204 -15.24 2.16 -11.05
C ARG A 204 -14.66 2.72 -12.34
N MET A 205 -13.40 2.38 -12.67
CA MET A 205 -12.79 2.77 -13.95
C MET A 205 -13.57 2.22 -15.14
N ALA A 206 -13.93 0.93 -15.12
CA ALA A 206 -14.73 0.32 -16.18
C ALA A 206 -16.10 1.00 -16.35
N GLY A 207 -16.81 1.26 -15.24
CA GLY A 207 -18.09 1.96 -15.24
C GLY A 207 -18.00 3.38 -15.80
N ALA A 208 -16.96 4.13 -15.44
CA ALA A 208 -16.74 5.51 -15.91
C ALA A 208 -16.49 5.62 -17.42
N VAL A 209 -16.01 4.54 -18.06
CA VAL A 209 -15.82 4.46 -19.51
C VAL A 209 -16.87 3.60 -20.22
N HIS A 210 -17.94 3.23 -19.52
CA HIS A 210 -19.03 2.37 -20.01
C HIS A 210 -18.58 1.01 -20.56
N LEU A 211 -17.54 0.43 -19.97
CA LEU A 211 -17.05 -0.91 -20.29
C LEU A 211 -17.46 -1.92 -19.20
N PRO A 212 -17.49 -3.22 -19.53
CA PRO A 212 -17.79 -4.26 -18.54
C PRO A 212 -16.78 -4.25 -17.39
N ARG A 213 -17.27 -4.28 -16.15
CA ARG A 213 -16.45 -4.43 -14.93
C ARG A 213 -15.55 -5.66 -14.95
N GLY A 214 -16.00 -6.72 -15.62
CA GLY A 214 -15.37 -8.05 -15.56
C GLY A 214 -15.64 -8.77 -14.24
N PHE A 215 -15.21 -10.03 -14.17
CA PHE A 215 -15.30 -10.89 -12.99
C PHE A 215 -14.01 -11.72 -12.85
N GLY A 216 -13.87 -12.43 -11.72
CA GLY A 216 -12.66 -13.21 -11.41
C GLY A 216 -11.56 -12.36 -10.79
N GLU A 217 -10.32 -12.83 -10.82
CA GLU A 217 -9.16 -12.20 -10.18
C GLU A 217 -8.83 -10.81 -10.71
N ARG A 218 -8.25 -9.94 -9.87
CA ARG A 218 -7.91 -8.54 -10.22
C ARG A 218 -7.09 -8.43 -11.50
N ARG A 219 -6.11 -9.33 -11.69
CA ARG A 219 -5.29 -9.40 -12.90
C ARG A 219 -6.11 -9.65 -14.16
N GLN A 220 -7.08 -10.55 -14.08
CA GLN A 220 -7.97 -10.84 -15.19
C GLN A 220 -8.91 -9.66 -15.48
N MET A 221 -9.45 -9.02 -14.44
CA MET A 221 -10.31 -7.85 -14.57
C MET A 221 -9.58 -6.69 -15.25
N LEU A 222 -8.38 -6.32 -14.79
CA LEU A 222 -7.62 -5.21 -15.36
C LEU A 222 -7.15 -5.52 -16.79
N ALA A 223 -6.65 -6.72 -17.07
CA ALA A 223 -6.23 -7.10 -18.42
C ALA A 223 -7.40 -7.08 -19.42
N ASN A 224 -8.60 -7.50 -18.99
CA ASN A 224 -9.80 -7.42 -19.80
C ASN A 224 -10.27 -5.98 -20.01
N LEU A 225 -10.21 -5.13 -18.98
CA LEU A 225 -10.53 -3.72 -19.10
C LEU A 225 -9.61 -3.02 -20.11
N LEU A 226 -8.29 -3.26 -20.03
CA LEU A 226 -7.34 -2.73 -21.00
C LEU A 226 -7.63 -3.23 -22.42
N ARG A 227 -7.94 -4.52 -22.58
CA ARG A 227 -8.28 -5.11 -23.90
C ARG A 227 -9.54 -4.46 -24.48
N ALA A 228 -10.61 -4.39 -23.71
CA ALA A 228 -11.85 -3.74 -24.12
C ALA A 228 -11.61 -2.24 -24.42
N GLY A 229 -10.74 -1.59 -23.65
CA GLY A 229 -10.30 -0.22 -23.90
C GLY A 229 -9.67 -0.02 -25.27
N ALA A 230 -8.86 -0.96 -25.73
CA ALA A 230 -8.29 -0.95 -27.07
C ALA A 230 -9.36 -1.25 -28.14
N GLU A 231 -10.17 -2.29 -27.94
CA GLU A 231 -11.22 -2.72 -28.88
C GLU A 231 -12.29 -1.64 -29.13
N TYR A 232 -12.64 -0.87 -28.10
CA TYR A 232 -13.71 0.14 -28.15
C TYR A 232 -13.20 1.59 -28.12
N ASP A 233 -11.92 1.80 -28.42
CA ASP A 233 -11.28 3.14 -28.49
C ASP A 233 -11.46 4.00 -27.21
N GLN A 234 -11.48 3.34 -26.05
CA GLN A 234 -11.56 3.98 -24.72
C GLN A 234 -10.21 4.03 -23.99
N MET A 235 -9.12 3.55 -24.59
CA MET A 235 -7.80 3.44 -23.93
C MET A 235 -7.33 4.77 -23.33
N ALA A 236 -7.50 5.89 -24.05
CA ALA A 236 -7.12 7.21 -23.54
C ALA A 236 -7.83 7.59 -22.23
N LYS A 237 -9.11 7.22 -22.07
CA LYS A 237 -9.87 7.49 -20.85
C LYS A 237 -9.42 6.58 -19.69
N ILE A 238 -9.11 5.31 -19.98
CA ILE A 238 -8.57 4.39 -18.98
C ILE A 238 -7.20 4.86 -18.50
N VAL A 239 -6.33 5.26 -19.42
CA VAL A 239 -5.01 5.85 -19.08
C VAL A 239 -5.17 7.12 -18.25
N ALA A 240 -6.12 8.00 -18.59
CA ALA A 240 -6.39 9.20 -17.80
C ALA A 240 -6.89 8.86 -16.38
N ALA A 241 -7.76 7.86 -16.22
CA ALA A 241 -8.23 7.40 -14.92
C ALA A 241 -7.11 6.79 -14.07
N LEU A 242 -6.23 5.99 -14.67
CA LEU A 242 -5.03 5.47 -14.02
C LEU A 242 -4.05 6.60 -13.65
N GLY A 243 -3.92 7.63 -14.49
CA GLY A 243 -3.11 8.81 -14.22
C GLY A 243 -3.63 9.59 -13.01
N ALA A 244 -4.95 9.82 -12.93
CA ALA A 244 -5.56 10.46 -11.77
C ALA A 244 -5.32 9.67 -10.48
N LEU A 245 -5.37 8.33 -10.54
CA LEU A 245 -5.02 7.48 -9.42
C LEU A 245 -3.56 7.64 -9.00
N VAL A 246 -2.63 7.65 -9.96
CA VAL A 246 -1.21 7.91 -9.71
C VAL A 246 -1.01 9.25 -9.01
N ASP A 247 -1.74 10.28 -9.42
CA ASP A 247 -1.63 11.61 -8.80
C ASP A 247 -2.19 11.63 -7.36
N THR A 248 -3.28 10.90 -7.09
CA THR A 248 -3.77 10.69 -5.71
C THR A 248 -2.68 10.09 -4.82
N PHE A 249 -2.03 9.01 -5.25
CA PHE A 249 -0.92 8.42 -4.49
C PHE A 249 0.30 9.35 -4.39
N ALA A 250 0.60 10.13 -5.43
CA ALA A 250 1.71 11.08 -5.38
C ALA A 250 1.51 12.15 -4.30
N VAL A 251 0.28 12.64 -4.12
CA VAL A 251 -0.06 13.55 -3.02
C VAL A 251 0.14 12.84 -1.68
N ALA A 252 -0.42 11.64 -1.50
CA ALA A 252 -0.31 10.88 -0.26
C ALA A 252 1.16 10.61 0.14
N TYR A 253 2.03 10.28 -0.82
CA TYR A 253 3.45 10.07 -0.58
C TYR A 253 4.20 11.36 -0.29
N THR A 254 3.87 12.45 -0.98
CA THR A 254 4.47 13.76 -0.72
C THR A 254 4.16 14.20 0.71
N ASP A 255 2.90 14.11 1.12
CA ASP A 255 2.45 14.45 2.48
C ASP A 255 3.16 13.59 3.52
N TYR A 256 3.26 12.27 3.26
CA TYR A 256 3.99 11.35 4.14
C TYR A 256 5.47 11.77 4.30
N GLY A 257 6.11 12.21 3.22
CA GLY A 257 7.50 12.66 3.22
C GLY A 257 7.77 13.93 4.04
N LEU A 258 6.74 14.73 4.35
CA LEU A 258 6.89 15.98 5.12
C LEU A 258 7.24 15.74 6.61
N HIS A 259 7.08 14.52 7.11
CA HIS A 259 7.35 14.17 8.50
C HIS A 259 8.85 14.00 8.84
N GLY A 260 9.76 14.34 7.91
CA GLY A 260 11.20 14.39 8.14
C GLY A 260 11.99 13.42 7.27
N ALA A 261 13.32 13.43 7.40
CA ALA A 261 14.24 12.79 6.46
C ALA A 261 13.98 11.29 6.23
N ARG A 262 13.62 10.55 7.30
CA ARG A 262 13.31 9.12 7.22
C ARG A 262 12.10 8.86 6.34
N PHE A 263 11.00 9.57 6.59
CA PHE A 263 9.76 9.49 5.83
C PHE A 263 9.96 10.01 4.40
N GLY A 264 10.74 11.09 4.23
CA GLY A 264 11.11 11.63 2.92
C GLY A 264 11.84 10.60 2.05
N THR A 265 12.72 9.80 2.64
CA THR A 265 13.40 8.70 1.92
C THR A 265 12.41 7.65 1.43
N ILE A 266 11.47 7.24 2.29
CA ILE A 266 10.42 6.26 1.93
C ILE A 266 9.49 6.82 0.85
N ALA A 267 9.06 8.08 1.00
CA ALA A 267 8.23 8.78 0.03
C ALA A 267 8.92 8.88 -1.33
N GLN A 268 10.21 9.22 -1.37
CA GLN A 268 10.99 9.27 -2.62
C GLN A 268 11.02 7.92 -3.35
N HIS A 269 11.18 6.81 -2.62
CA HIS A 269 11.10 5.48 -3.23
C HIS A 269 9.75 5.25 -3.91
N TRP A 270 8.64 5.55 -3.23
CA TRP A 270 7.30 5.36 -3.80
C TRP A 270 7.01 6.31 -4.97
N LEU A 271 7.42 7.58 -4.86
CA LEU A 271 7.33 8.55 -5.96
C LEU A 271 8.10 8.08 -7.19
N GLN A 272 9.29 7.49 -7.01
CA GLN A 272 10.04 6.89 -8.11
C GLN A 272 9.27 5.74 -8.79
N ARG A 273 8.56 4.90 -8.02
CA ARG A 273 7.68 3.85 -8.57
C ARG A 273 6.54 4.43 -9.41
N LEU A 274 5.93 5.52 -8.95
CA LEU A 274 4.92 6.24 -9.72
C LEU A 274 5.47 6.77 -11.06
N ASP A 275 6.73 7.19 -11.12
CA ASP A 275 7.35 7.65 -12.37
C ASP A 275 7.54 6.52 -13.40
N TYR A 276 7.78 5.28 -12.96
CA TYR A 276 7.71 4.12 -13.88
C TYR A 276 6.29 3.93 -14.42
N THR A 277 5.28 4.02 -13.55
CA THR A 277 3.88 3.93 -13.97
C THR A 277 3.50 5.05 -14.95
N ARG A 278 3.92 6.30 -14.71
CA ARG A 278 3.65 7.42 -15.63
C ARG A 278 4.26 7.18 -17.02
N ARG A 279 5.48 6.66 -17.09
CA ARG A 279 6.14 6.29 -18.36
C ARG A 279 5.38 5.16 -19.08
N LEU A 280 4.95 4.14 -18.35
CA LEU A 280 4.11 3.06 -18.88
C LEU A 280 2.78 3.58 -19.44
N LEU A 281 2.10 4.45 -18.70
CA LEU A 281 0.85 5.08 -19.13
C LEU A 281 1.03 5.97 -20.37
N ALA A 282 2.12 6.73 -20.45
CA ALA A 282 2.45 7.54 -21.63
C ALA A 282 2.73 6.68 -22.88
N ALA A 283 3.43 5.56 -22.71
CA ALA A 283 3.68 4.60 -23.79
C ALA A 283 2.37 3.95 -24.29
N LEU A 284 1.50 3.53 -23.37
CA LEU A 284 0.16 3.01 -23.68
C LEU A 284 -0.69 4.02 -24.46
N SER A 285 -0.70 5.28 -24.02
CA SER A 285 -1.43 6.35 -24.71
C SER A 285 -0.91 6.56 -26.13
N SER A 286 0.41 6.57 -26.31
CA SER A 286 1.06 6.75 -27.62
C SER A 286 0.76 5.60 -28.58
N ALA A 287 0.80 4.34 -28.10
CA ALA A 287 0.46 3.16 -28.88
C ALA A 287 -1.01 3.19 -29.35
N ALA A 288 -1.93 3.57 -28.46
CA ALA A 288 -3.36 3.68 -28.78
C ALA A 288 -3.65 4.75 -29.85
N VAL A 289 -2.88 5.84 -29.88
CA VAL A 289 -3.00 6.87 -30.92
C VAL A 289 -2.45 6.39 -32.27
N ALA A 290 -1.34 5.64 -32.27
CA ALA A 290 -0.70 5.13 -33.49
C ALA A 290 -1.54 4.07 -34.24
N GLU A 291 -2.38 3.30 -33.52
CA GLU A 291 -3.27 2.31 -34.13
C GLU A 291 -4.53 2.92 -34.77
N ARG A 292 -4.83 4.22 -34.58
CA ARG A 292 -5.92 4.91 -35.29
C ARG A 292 -5.50 5.22 -36.73
N PRO A 293 -6.16 4.68 -37.77
CA PRO A 293 -5.87 5.04 -39.15
C PRO A 293 -6.16 6.53 -39.38
N LEU A 294 -5.27 7.23 -40.08
CA LEU A 294 -5.52 8.54 -40.67
C LEU A 294 -6.61 8.42 -41.76
N SER A 295 -7.87 8.28 -41.37
CA SER A 295 -9.00 8.53 -42.27
C SER A 295 -9.76 9.74 -41.75
N MET A 296 -9.47 10.91 -42.31
CA MET A 296 -10.37 12.07 -42.50
C MET A 296 -9.57 13.18 -43.24
N HIS A 297 -9.13 12.85 -44.45
CA HIS A 297 -8.98 13.83 -45.52
C HIS A 297 -9.75 13.29 -46.73
N GLU A 298 -11.05 13.54 -46.73
CA GLU A 298 -11.75 13.74 -47.99
C GLU A 298 -12.22 15.19 -48.02
N SER A 299 -11.50 15.94 -48.85
CA SER A 299 -11.95 17.21 -49.41
C SER A 299 -13.16 16.95 -50.31
N SER A 300 -14.27 17.62 -50.04
CA SER A 300 -15.09 18.36 -51.02
C SER A 300 -16.21 19.11 -50.31
#